data_AF-A0A442J181-F1
#
_entry.id   AF-A0A442J181-F1
#
_cell.length_a   1.000
_cell.length_b   1.000
_cell.length_c   1.000
_cell.angle_alpha   90.00
_cell.angle_beta   90.00
_cell.angle_gamma   90.00
#
_symmetry.space_group_name_H-M   'P 1'
#
loop_
_entity.id
_entity.type
_entity.pdbx_description
1 polymer ?
#
loop_
_entity_poly.entity_id
_entity_poly.type
_entity_poly.pdbx_seq_one_letter_code
_entity_poly.pdbx_strand_id
1 'polypeptide(L)' 'MSDEPARPGEIVPSRDHGPLGHVCEHDGCGKDAGWGFARPRQPSHWFCFEHRSEGEKFL' A
#
# COMPACT_ATOMS: atom_id res chain seq x y z
N MET A 1 10.66 44.25 2.48
CA MET A 1 10.05 43.56 3.63
C MET A 1 8.58 43.38 3.24
N SER A 2 8.07 42.24 2.78
CA SER A 2 8.47 40.85 2.97
C SER A 2 8.43 40.07 1.65
N ASP A 3 9.46 39.26 1.47
CA ASP A 3 9.52 38.10 0.59
C ASP A 3 8.33 37.17 0.93
N GLU A 4 7.44 36.90 -0.03
CA GLU A 4 6.43 35.85 0.13
C GLU A 4 7.04 34.52 -0.32
N PRO A 5 7.39 33.61 0.61
CA PRO A 5 8.08 32.38 0.28
C PRO A 5 7.13 31.43 -0.47
N ALA A 6 7.64 30.85 -1.56
CA ALA A 6 7.03 29.71 -2.23
C ALA A 6 6.64 28.66 -1.18
N ARG A 7 5.35 28.30 -1.12
CA ARG A 7 4.77 27.35 -0.16
C ARG A 7 5.65 26.09 -0.10
N PRO A 8 6.44 25.89 0.96
CA PRO A 8 7.25 24.70 1.09
C PRO A 8 6.32 23.60 1.56
N GLY A 9 6.18 22.55 0.75
CA GLY A 9 5.66 21.30 1.24
C GLY A 9 4.17 21.09 1.06
N GLU A 10 3.69 21.07 -0.19
CA GLU A 10 2.97 19.86 -0.60
C GLU A 10 4.00 18.72 -0.70
N ILE A 11 4.52 18.34 0.48
CA ILE A 11 4.55 16.92 0.76
C ILE A 11 3.09 16.52 0.59
N VAL A 12 2.75 16.00 -0.59
CA VAL A 12 1.71 14.96 -0.62
C VAL A 12 2.13 14.10 0.55
N PRO A 13 1.34 13.97 1.64
CA PRO A 13 1.66 12.92 2.58
C PRO A 13 1.69 11.70 1.67
N SER A 14 2.88 11.17 1.39
CA SER A 14 3.08 9.83 0.86
C SER A 14 2.30 9.04 1.86
N ARG A 15 1.02 8.78 1.50
CA ARG A 15 -0.07 8.57 2.45
C ARG A 15 0.56 7.73 3.52
N ASP A 16 0.71 8.30 4.71
CA ASP A 16 1.13 7.55 5.87
C ASP A 16 -0.04 6.60 6.11
N HIS A 17 -0.07 5.55 5.29
CA HIS A 17 -0.74 4.31 5.54
C HIS A 17 0.09 3.77 6.69
N GLY A 18 -0.14 4.33 7.88
CA GLY A 18 0.58 3.98 9.09
C GLY A 18 0.62 2.47 9.19
N PRO A 19 1.71 1.91 9.72
CA PRO A 19 2.45 0.79 9.10
C PRO A 19 1.67 0.07 7.99
N LEU A 20 2.24 -0.01 6.79
CA LEU A 20 1.84 -1.02 5.79
C LEU A 20 2.14 -2.44 6.32
N GLY A 21 1.72 -2.79 7.55
CA GLY A 21 1.84 -4.06 8.25
C GLY A 21 0.95 -5.12 7.65
N HIS A 22 0.80 -5.06 6.34
CA HIS A 22 0.24 -6.12 5.55
C HIS A 22 1.40 -7.01 5.16
N VAL A 23 1.43 -8.17 5.78
CA VAL A 23 2.28 -9.27 5.34
C VAL A 23 1.60 -9.99 4.18
N CYS A 24 2.40 -10.65 3.35
CA CYS A 24 1.87 -11.48 2.29
C CYS A 24 0.95 -12.55 2.89
N GLU A 25 -0.28 -12.65 2.38
CA GLU A 25 -1.25 -13.65 2.85
C GLU A 25 -0.96 -15.07 2.32
N HIS A 26 0.11 -15.23 1.53
CA HIS A 26 0.49 -16.53 1.00
C HIS A 26 1.07 -17.40 2.12
N ASP A 27 0.61 -18.64 2.21
CA ASP A 27 1.04 -19.58 3.24
C ASP A 27 2.56 -19.81 3.15
N GLY A 28 3.28 -19.51 4.23
CA GLY A 28 4.74 -19.55 4.26
C GLY A 28 5.45 -18.30 3.72
N CYS A 29 4.73 -17.24 3.33
CA CYS A 29 5.33 -15.97 2.92
C CYS A 29 5.19 -14.89 4.01
N GLY A 30 6.29 -14.60 4.72
CA GLY A 30 6.34 -13.53 5.73
C GLY A 30 6.86 -12.18 5.20
N LYS A 31 6.79 -11.95 3.89
CA LYS A 31 7.31 -10.72 3.25
C LYS A 31 6.30 -9.59 3.34
N ASP A 32 6.78 -8.35 3.31
CA ASP A 32 5.91 -7.18 3.23
C ASP A 32 5.11 -7.18 1.92
N ALA A 33 3.78 -7.03 2.05
CA ALA A 33 2.87 -7.00 0.93
C ALA A 33 2.62 -5.56 0.47
N GLY A 34 3.26 -5.18 -0.64
CA GLY A 34 3.08 -3.86 -1.26
C GLY A 34 1.83 -3.74 -2.16
N TRP A 35 1.13 -4.84 -2.44
CA TRP A 35 -0.06 -4.86 -3.30
C TRP A 35 -1.30 -5.33 -2.56
N GLY A 36 -2.31 -4.46 -2.52
CA GLY A 36 -3.64 -4.77 -2.00
C GLY A 36 -4.64 -5.06 -3.11
N PHE A 37 -5.32 -6.19 -2.99
CA PHE A 37 -6.36 -6.71 -3.88
C PHE A 37 -7.69 -6.60 -3.14
N ALA A 38 -8.40 -5.49 -3.34
CA ALA A 38 -9.69 -5.24 -2.71
C ALA A 38 -10.82 -5.44 -3.72
N ARG A 39 -11.75 -6.36 -3.43
CA ARG A 39 -13.00 -6.54 -4.19
C ARG A 39 -14.19 -5.93 -3.46
N PRO A 40 -15.19 -5.40 -4.19
CA PRO A 40 -16.43 -4.95 -3.56
C PRO A 40 -17.10 -6.14 -2.85
N ARG A 41 -17.39 -5.98 -1.54
CA ARG A 41 -17.96 -6.99 -0.63
C ARG A 41 -17.01 -8.10 -0.15
N GLN A 42 -15.71 -8.00 -0.38
CA GLN A 42 -14.71 -8.96 0.12
C GLN A 42 -13.66 -8.23 0.96
N PRO A 43 -12.98 -8.92 1.91
CA PRO A 43 -11.83 -8.36 2.58
C PRO A 43 -10.72 -8.05 1.58
N SER A 44 -9.92 -7.02 1.85
CA SER A 44 -8.75 -6.67 1.05
C SER A 44 -7.64 -7.69 1.30
N HIS A 45 -7.23 -8.40 0.26
CA HIS A 45 -6.11 -9.34 0.35
C HIS A 45 -4.80 -8.67 0.00
N TRP A 46 -3.72 -9.03 0.66
CA TRP A 46 -2.42 -8.39 0.45
C TRP A 46 -1.35 -9.41 0.06
N PHE A 47 -0.65 -9.13 -1.03
CA PHE A 47 0.40 -10.01 -1.54
C PHE A 47 1.68 -9.26 -1.86
N CYS A 48 2.81 -9.96 -1.73
CA CYS A 48 4.11 -9.46 -2.17
C CYS A 48 4.22 -9.55 -3.70
N PHE A 49 5.29 -8.97 -4.27
CA PHE A 49 5.49 -8.97 -5.73
C PHE A 49 5.54 -10.39 -6.33
N GLU A 50 6.11 -11.37 -5.63
CA GLU A 50 6.16 -12.77 -6.09
C GLU A 50 4.78 -13.44 -6.09
N HIS A 51 3.94 -13.12 -5.11
CA HIS A 51 2.59 -13.69 -4.99
C HIS A 51 1.50 -12.78 -5.53
N ARG A 52 1.85 -11.72 -6.26
CA ARG A 52 0.88 -10.81 -6.88
C ARG A 52 -0.14 -11.57 -7.72
N SER A 53 0.29 -12.64 -8.41
CA SER A 53 -0.58 -13.43 -9.29
C SER A 53 -1.57 -14.31 -8.53
N GLU A 54 -1.28 -14.66 -7.28
CA GLU A 54 -2.27 -15.25 -6.39
C GLU A 54 -3.31 -14.19 -5.99
N GLY A 55 -2.84 -12.98 -5.67
CA GLY A 55 -3.65 -11.79 -5.43
C GLY A 55 -4.55 -11.40 -6.58
N GLU A 56 -4.08 -11.51 -7.82
CA GLU A 56 -4.85 -11.18 -9.03
C GLU A 56 -6.11 -12.05 -9.18
N LYS A 57 -6.14 -13.26 -8.59
CA LYS A 57 -7.36 -14.09 -8.52
C LYS A 57 -8.44 -13.47 -7.61
N PHE A 58 -8.03 -12.55 -6.75
CA PHE A 58 -8.88 -11.80 -5.82
C PHE A 58 -9.35 -10.44 -6.35
N LEU A 59 -8.99 -10.04 -7.58
CA LEU A 59 -9.62 -8.94 -8.33
C LEU A 59 -10.79 -9.44 -9.19
#